data_AF-A0A2I0BWG5-F1
#
_entry.id   AF-A0A2I0BWG5-F1
#
_cell.length_a   1.000
_cell.length_b   1.000
_cell.length_c   1.000
_cell.angle_alpha   90.00
_cell.angle_beta   90.00
_cell.angle_gamma   90.00
#
_symmetry.space_group_name_H-M   'P 1'
#
loop_
_entity.id
_entity.type
_entity.pdbx_description
1 polymer ?
#
loop_
_entity_poly.entity_id
_entity_poly.type
_entity_poly.pdbx_seq_one_letter_code
_entity_poly.pdbx_strand_id
1 'polypeptide(L)'
;MKIHYTNILLFPLKLNILVNTHKKPHTTARHTQKIPTTRSLSECELYAPVNYYSDPQMKEVMDNFNKQTQQRFHEYDERMKTTRQKCKDKCDKEIQKIILKDKLEKQMAQQFSTLHTDIQSDDIPTCICEKSLADKVEKGCLRCAQNLGGVAPGWGLLSGFGYVTWSQYISGIAAKAAADAGLKAGVKVGLVNAVKIVTKTLDGFGEVPTMDWAKLIAFGDFSDGVTLHAIFKNLNNMMNCYLDSGKYSQFSTVVQKFAENPRSYATPYSTEVTEVTKAVADAKTGVLTKAGNATSSLSTGITASIIAIVVIVLIMVIIYLVLRYRRKKKMKKKLQYIKLLEE
;
A
#
# COMPACT_ATOMS: atom_id res chain seq x y z
N MET A 1 15.48 -43.22 -2.53
CA MET A 1 16.75 -42.70 -1.97
C MET A 1 16.56 -41.22 -1.65
N LYS A 2 16.86 -40.77 -0.42
CA LYS A 2 16.94 -39.37 0.08
C LYS A 2 15.82 -38.41 -0.41
N ILE A 3 14.75 -38.21 0.36
CA ILE A 3 14.63 -37.14 1.40
C ILE A 3 14.73 -35.73 0.79
N HIS A 4 13.63 -34.96 0.84
CA HIS A 4 13.51 -33.50 1.09
C HIS A 4 12.12 -32.99 0.66
N TYR A 5 11.09 -33.14 1.51
CA TYR A 5 9.77 -32.51 1.28
C TYR A 5 9.06 -32.03 2.57
N THR A 6 9.85 -31.66 3.59
CA THR A 6 9.34 -31.38 4.95
C THR A 6 9.28 -29.90 5.32
N ASN A 7 9.80 -28.99 4.48
CA ASN A 7 10.01 -27.58 4.83
C ASN A 7 8.84 -26.61 4.52
N ILE A 8 7.72 -27.09 3.98
CA ILE A 8 6.53 -26.25 3.72
C ILE A 8 5.58 -26.20 4.93
N LEU A 9 5.79 -27.03 5.96
CA LEU A 9 4.91 -27.17 7.13
C LEU A 9 5.41 -26.48 8.42
N LEU A 10 6.45 -25.64 8.34
CA LEU A 10 7.06 -24.95 9.49
C LEU A 10 6.48 -23.54 9.75
N PHE A 11 5.15 -23.42 9.77
CA PHE A 11 4.47 -22.22 10.29
C PHE A 11 3.53 -22.35 11.52
N PRO A 12 3.33 -23.50 12.20
CA PRO A 12 2.50 -23.55 13.42
C PRO A 12 3.23 -23.00 14.67
N LEU A 13 4.56 -22.86 14.65
CA LEU A 13 5.38 -22.71 15.87
C LEU A 13 5.45 -21.30 16.47
N LYS A 14 4.76 -20.29 15.91
CA LYS A 14 4.82 -18.89 16.40
C LYS A 14 3.56 -18.35 17.08
N LEU A 15 2.48 -19.13 17.20
CA LEU A 15 1.27 -18.72 17.93
C LEU A 15 1.31 -19.04 19.43
N ASN A 16 2.22 -19.90 19.89
CA ASN A 16 2.25 -20.40 21.28
C ASN A 16 3.06 -19.54 22.27
N ILE A 17 3.44 -18.31 21.89
CA ILE A 17 4.26 -17.39 22.71
C ILE A 17 3.41 -16.36 23.46
N LEU A 18 2.13 -16.16 23.07
CA LEU A 18 1.20 -15.25 23.75
C LEU A 18 0.45 -15.89 24.93
N VAL A 19 1.12 -16.76 25.69
CA VAL A 19 0.61 -17.32 26.96
C VAL A 19 1.71 -17.16 28.02
N ASN A 20 1.80 -15.97 28.62
CA ASN A 20 2.71 -15.76 29.75
C ASN A 20 2.08 -14.96 30.90
N THR A 21 1.68 -15.70 31.92
CA THR A 21 1.69 -15.34 33.34
C THR A 21 1.23 -13.94 33.80
N HIS A 22 0.10 -13.93 34.52
CA HIS A 22 0.00 -13.16 35.75
C HIS A 22 -0.28 -14.09 36.94
N LYS A 23 0.77 -14.43 37.70
CA LYS A 23 0.65 -14.94 39.08
C LYS A 23 0.39 -13.78 40.02
N LYS A 24 -0.62 -13.88 40.89
CA LYS A 24 -0.66 -13.27 42.24
C LYS A 24 -1.45 -14.19 43.20
N PRO A 25 -1.26 -14.06 44.53
CA PRO A 25 -1.06 -15.25 45.38
C PRO A 25 -2.33 -15.79 46.05
N HIS A 26 -2.18 -16.99 46.61
CA HIS A 26 -3.17 -17.64 47.48
C HIS A 26 -3.13 -17.05 48.89
N THR A 27 -4.30 -16.80 49.49
CA THR A 27 -4.42 -16.49 50.92
C THR A 27 -5.60 -17.26 51.54
N THR A 28 -5.27 -18.29 52.32
CA THR A 28 -5.97 -18.86 53.50
C THR A 28 -7.50 -19.04 53.49
N ALA A 29 -7.96 -20.25 53.82
CA ALA A 29 -9.38 -20.59 54.00
C ALA A 29 -9.82 -20.63 55.47
N ARG A 30 -11.12 -20.37 55.74
CA ARG A 30 -11.92 -21.01 56.81
C ARG A 30 -13.43 -20.77 56.63
N HIS A 31 -14.23 -21.50 57.42
CA HIS A 31 -15.71 -21.51 57.51
C HIS A 31 -16.34 -20.11 57.67
N THR A 32 -17.63 -19.87 57.39
CA THR A 32 -18.85 -20.75 57.32
C THR A 32 -19.77 -20.20 56.19
N GLN A 33 -20.94 -20.72 55.77
CA GLN A 33 -21.92 -21.71 56.26
C GLN A 33 -22.70 -22.36 55.08
N LYS A 34 -23.79 -23.10 55.35
CA LYS A 34 -24.77 -23.58 54.35
C LYS A 34 -26.16 -22.96 54.57
N ILE A 35 -26.82 -22.55 53.48
CA ILE A 35 -28.28 -22.54 53.33
C ILE A 35 -28.58 -23.11 51.94
N PRO A 36 -29.46 -24.13 51.78
CA PRO A 36 -29.75 -24.73 50.48
C PRO A 36 -31.02 -24.16 49.82
N THR A 37 -30.95 -23.85 48.53
CA THR A 37 -32.12 -23.72 47.65
C THR A 37 -32.01 -24.73 46.51
N THR A 38 -32.80 -25.79 46.61
CA THR A 38 -32.89 -26.87 45.61
C THR A 38 -33.71 -26.45 44.40
N ARG A 39 -33.37 -27.01 43.24
CA ARG A 39 -34.11 -26.84 41.97
C ARG A 39 -35.57 -27.27 42.07
N SER A 40 -36.43 -26.59 41.32
CA SER A 40 -37.26 -27.25 40.31
C SER A 40 -37.50 -26.32 39.12
N LEU A 41 -37.67 -26.89 37.92
CA LEU A 41 -38.33 -26.23 36.81
C LEU A 41 -39.79 -26.71 36.90
N SER A 42 -40.74 -25.81 37.11
CA SER A 42 -42.16 -26.14 37.00
C SER A 42 -42.54 -26.16 35.52
N GLU A 43 -43.05 -27.29 35.05
CA GLU A 43 -43.59 -27.41 33.70
C GLU A 43 -44.90 -26.61 33.60
N CYS A 44 -44.86 -25.44 32.96
CA CYS A 44 -46.06 -24.68 32.63
C CYS A 44 -46.75 -25.32 31.41
N GLU A 45 -48.00 -25.74 31.58
CA GLU A 45 -48.78 -26.42 30.56
C GLU A 45 -48.99 -25.55 29.31
N LEU A 46 -48.38 -25.96 28.18
CA LEU A 46 -48.39 -25.18 26.93
C LEU A 46 -49.75 -25.13 26.20
N TYR A 47 -50.80 -25.76 26.76
CA TYR A 47 -52.10 -25.95 26.09
C TYR A 47 -53.32 -25.76 27.03
N ALA A 48 -53.32 -24.71 27.85
CA ALA A 48 -54.56 -24.20 28.44
C ALA A 48 -55.26 -23.21 27.47
N PRO A 49 -56.51 -23.44 27.02
CA PRO A 49 -57.23 -22.53 26.13
C PRO A 49 -57.80 -21.32 26.91
N VAL A 50 -56.91 -20.46 27.42
CA VAL A 50 -57.31 -19.29 28.20
C VAL A 50 -57.96 -18.25 27.28
N ASN A 51 -59.17 -17.82 27.64
CA ASN A 51 -59.99 -16.89 26.85
C ASN A 51 -59.55 -15.42 27.02
N TYR A 52 -58.30 -15.11 26.63
CA TYR A 52 -57.70 -13.78 26.69
C TYR A 52 -58.42 -12.71 25.84
N TYR A 53 -59.32 -13.10 24.94
CA TYR A 53 -60.07 -12.17 24.07
C TYR A 53 -61.27 -11.50 24.76
N SER A 54 -61.67 -11.95 25.95
CA SER A 54 -62.82 -11.40 26.69
C SER A 54 -62.44 -10.41 27.81
N ASP A 55 -61.16 -10.25 28.14
CA ASP A 55 -60.70 -9.29 29.15
C ASP A 55 -60.59 -7.87 28.53
N PRO A 56 -61.28 -6.85 29.08
CA PRO A 56 -61.20 -5.46 28.59
C PRO A 56 -59.77 -4.90 28.56
N GLN A 57 -58.93 -5.19 29.57
CA GLN A 57 -57.57 -4.67 29.67
C GLN A 57 -56.66 -5.32 28.63
N MET A 58 -56.77 -6.64 28.44
CA MET A 58 -56.04 -7.35 27.39
C MET A 58 -56.41 -6.85 26.00
N LYS A 59 -57.71 -6.54 25.78
CA LYS A 59 -58.21 -6.00 24.51
C LYS A 59 -57.66 -4.60 24.22
N GLU A 60 -57.56 -3.72 25.22
CA GLU A 60 -56.96 -2.39 25.07
C GLU A 60 -55.45 -2.47 24.75
N VAL A 61 -54.71 -3.32 25.46
CA VAL A 61 -53.28 -3.55 25.20
C VAL A 61 -53.07 -4.10 23.78
N MET A 62 -53.88 -5.06 23.34
CA MET A 62 -53.82 -5.64 21.99
C MET A 62 -54.10 -4.60 20.89
N ASP A 63 -55.11 -3.73 21.08
CA ASP A 63 -55.45 -2.68 20.13
C ASP A 63 -54.35 -1.60 20.03
N ASN A 64 -53.76 -1.21 21.16
CA ASN A 64 -52.63 -0.28 21.21
C ASN A 64 -51.37 -0.88 20.51
N PHE A 65 -51.07 -2.16 20.76
CA PHE A 65 -50.02 -2.88 20.04
C PHE A 65 -50.28 -2.96 18.52
N ASN A 66 -51.53 -3.21 18.11
CA ASN A 66 -51.92 -3.22 16.69
C ASN A 66 -51.70 -1.85 16.05
N LYS A 67 -52.17 -0.76 16.67
CA LYS A 67 -51.99 0.62 16.18
C LYS A 67 -50.50 0.98 15.98
N GLN A 68 -49.67 0.73 16.99
CA GLN A 68 -48.22 0.96 16.90
C GLN A 68 -47.52 0.06 15.86
N THR A 69 -48.05 -1.13 15.61
CA THR A 69 -47.44 -2.07 14.65
C THR A 69 -47.88 -1.78 13.22
N GLN A 70 -49.14 -1.39 13.00
CA GLN A 70 -49.64 -0.88 11.73
C GLN A 70 -48.89 0.39 11.29
N GLN A 71 -48.66 1.34 12.21
CA GLN A 71 -47.89 2.56 11.91
C GLN A 71 -46.44 2.22 11.48
N ARG A 72 -45.79 1.28 12.17
CA ARG A 72 -44.45 0.79 11.80
C ARG A 72 -44.43 0.04 10.46
N PHE A 73 -45.50 -0.70 10.11
CA PHE A 73 -45.61 -1.31 8.78
C PHE A 73 -45.72 -0.26 7.67
N HIS A 74 -46.56 0.77 7.82
CA HIS A 74 -46.61 1.87 6.83
C HIS A 74 -45.27 2.60 6.69
N GLU A 75 -44.57 2.89 7.79
CA GLU A 75 -43.24 3.53 7.76
C GLU A 75 -42.16 2.60 7.16
N TYR A 76 -42.30 1.29 7.30
CA TYR A 76 -41.41 0.30 6.67
C TYR A 76 -41.68 0.20 5.16
N ASP A 77 -42.94 0.18 4.72
CA ASP A 77 -43.33 0.11 3.32
C ASP A 77 -42.92 1.37 2.54
N GLU A 78 -43.08 2.58 3.09
CA GLU A 78 -42.62 3.80 2.42
C GLU A 78 -41.09 3.87 2.30
N ARG A 79 -40.36 3.40 3.33
CA ARG A 79 -38.90 3.23 3.24
C ARG A 79 -38.52 2.15 2.22
N MET A 80 -39.30 1.08 2.07
CA MET A 80 -39.06 0.06 1.06
C MET A 80 -39.34 0.59 -0.36
N LYS A 81 -40.44 1.31 -0.58
CA LYS A 81 -40.79 1.94 -1.87
C LYS A 81 -39.69 2.91 -2.31
N THR A 82 -39.33 3.86 -1.45
CA THR A 82 -38.31 4.88 -1.77
C THR A 82 -36.92 4.28 -1.98
N THR A 83 -36.56 3.22 -1.25
CA THR A 83 -35.29 2.50 -1.46
C THR A 83 -35.30 1.70 -2.77
N ARG A 84 -36.40 0.99 -3.08
CA ARG A 84 -36.57 0.28 -4.36
C ARG A 84 -36.49 1.22 -5.56
N GLN A 85 -37.10 2.40 -5.49
CA GLN A 85 -37.02 3.40 -6.56
C GLN A 85 -35.58 3.86 -6.78
N LYS A 86 -34.86 4.27 -5.73
CA LYS A 86 -33.44 4.67 -5.83
C LYS A 86 -32.55 3.57 -6.41
N CYS A 87 -32.80 2.30 -6.07
CA CYS A 87 -32.09 1.17 -6.66
C CYS A 87 -32.43 0.98 -8.14
N LYS A 88 -33.69 1.15 -8.54
CA LYS A 88 -34.11 1.09 -9.96
C LYS A 88 -33.49 2.24 -10.77
N ASP A 89 -33.61 3.48 -10.31
CA ASP A 89 -33.04 4.67 -10.96
C ASP A 89 -31.52 4.55 -11.17
N LYS A 90 -30.82 3.91 -10.22
CA LYS A 90 -29.38 3.62 -10.34
C LYS A 90 -29.12 2.53 -11.37
N CYS A 91 -29.89 1.43 -11.36
CA CYS A 91 -29.77 0.34 -12.31
C CYS A 91 -30.00 0.83 -13.75
N ASP A 92 -31.08 1.59 -13.99
CA ASP A 92 -31.43 2.13 -15.30
C ASP A 92 -30.33 3.08 -15.83
N LYS A 93 -29.70 3.88 -14.96
CA LYS A 93 -28.52 4.72 -15.30
C LYS A 93 -27.26 3.91 -15.62
N GLU A 94 -27.03 2.79 -14.94
CA GLU A 94 -25.89 1.90 -15.23
C GLU A 94 -26.13 1.10 -16.52
N ILE A 95 -27.36 0.67 -16.77
CA ILE A 95 -27.78 0.02 -18.03
C ILE A 95 -27.63 0.99 -19.23
N GLN A 96 -28.07 2.25 -19.12
CA GLN A 96 -27.87 3.24 -20.19
C GLN A 96 -26.38 3.49 -20.48
N LYS A 97 -25.51 3.51 -19.45
CA LYS A 97 -24.05 3.60 -19.66
C LYS A 97 -23.49 2.37 -20.38
N ILE A 98 -23.98 1.17 -20.06
CA ILE A 98 -23.57 -0.07 -20.75
C ILE A 98 -24.02 -0.04 -22.21
N ILE A 99 -25.25 0.38 -22.51
CA ILE A 99 -25.78 0.49 -23.88
C ILE A 99 -25.00 1.54 -24.70
N LEU A 100 -24.66 2.69 -24.10
CA LEU A 100 -23.81 3.70 -24.75
C LEU A 100 -22.40 3.17 -25.03
N LYS A 101 -21.81 2.41 -24.10
CA LYS A 101 -20.49 1.81 -24.26
C LYS A 101 -20.48 0.73 -25.35
N ASP A 102 -21.46 -0.18 -25.33
CA ASP A 102 -21.67 -1.21 -26.37
C ASP A 102 -21.89 -0.57 -27.75
N LYS A 103 -22.63 0.54 -27.84
CA LYS A 103 -22.81 1.27 -29.11
C LYS A 103 -21.50 1.87 -29.63
N LEU A 104 -20.67 2.46 -28.77
CA LEU A 104 -19.35 2.98 -29.15
C LEU A 104 -18.39 1.86 -29.52
N GLU A 105 -18.37 0.75 -28.76
CA GLU A 105 -17.54 -0.42 -29.05
C GLU A 105 -17.94 -1.08 -30.38
N LYS A 106 -19.23 -1.13 -30.71
CA LYS A 106 -19.72 -1.55 -32.03
C LYS A 106 -19.32 -0.61 -33.15
N GLN A 107 -19.40 0.71 -32.95
CA GLN A 107 -18.94 1.67 -33.96
C GLN A 107 -17.43 1.58 -34.21
N MET A 108 -16.62 1.42 -33.15
CA MET A 108 -15.18 1.19 -33.32
C MET A 108 -14.89 -0.16 -33.97
N ALA A 109 -15.53 -1.25 -33.54
CA ALA A 109 -15.36 -2.57 -34.15
C ALA A 109 -15.75 -2.56 -35.64
N GLN A 110 -16.79 -1.82 -36.01
CA GLN A 110 -17.19 -1.66 -37.41
C GLN A 110 -16.13 -0.88 -38.22
N GLN A 111 -15.61 0.23 -37.69
CA GLN A 111 -14.50 0.97 -38.31
C GLN A 111 -13.22 0.12 -38.46
N PHE A 112 -12.85 -0.64 -37.42
CA PHE A 112 -11.72 -1.56 -37.46
C PHE A 112 -11.95 -2.70 -38.46
N SER A 113 -13.17 -3.24 -38.58
CA SER A 113 -13.46 -4.28 -39.57
C SER A 113 -13.35 -3.76 -41.01
N THR A 114 -13.76 -2.52 -41.28
CA THR A 114 -13.52 -1.86 -42.58
C THR A 114 -12.05 -1.49 -42.83
N LEU A 115 -11.18 -1.63 -41.82
CA LEU A 115 -9.71 -1.52 -41.92
C LEU A 115 -9.00 -2.89 -41.97
N HIS A 116 -9.75 -4.00 -41.96
CA HIS A 116 -9.19 -5.37 -41.89
C HIS A 116 -9.75 -6.34 -42.94
N THR A 117 -10.54 -5.86 -43.90
CA THR A 117 -11.08 -6.67 -45.01
C THR A 117 -10.02 -7.23 -45.97
N ASP A 118 -8.75 -6.82 -45.87
CA ASP A 118 -7.64 -7.33 -46.69
C ASP A 118 -7.02 -8.65 -46.17
N ILE A 119 -7.51 -9.20 -45.05
CA ILE A 119 -7.04 -10.51 -44.52
C ILE A 119 -8.26 -11.39 -44.19
N GLN A 120 -8.54 -12.38 -45.05
CA GLN A 120 -9.63 -13.33 -44.84
C GLN A 120 -9.39 -14.21 -43.60
N SER A 121 -10.45 -14.41 -42.81
CA SER A 121 -10.45 -15.26 -41.61
C SER A 121 -11.24 -16.57 -41.79
N ASP A 122 -11.21 -17.12 -43.02
CA ASP A 122 -12.02 -18.26 -43.43
C ASP A 122 -11.39 -19.61 -43.01
N ASP A 123 -11.22 -19.85 -41.69
CA ASP A 123 -10.84 -21.19 -41.19
C ASP A 123 -11.13 -21.45 -39.68
N ILE A 124 -12.40 -21.31 -39.24
CA ILE A 124 -12.85 -21.90 -37.94
C ILE A 124 -14.23 -22.58 -38.11
N PRO A 125 -14.33 -23.92 -38.11
CA PRO A 125 -15.60 -24.63 -38.27
C PRO A 125 -16.47 -24.64 -37.00
N THR A 126 -17.79 -24.64 -37.20
CA THR A 126 -18.82 -24.51 -36.15
C THR A 126 -19.14 -25.84 -35.44
N CYS A 127 -18.41 -26.15 -34.37
CA CYS A 127 -18.61 -27.37 -33.59
C CYS A 127 -19.92 -27.40 -32.75
N ILE A 128 -20.91 -28.15 -33.23
CA ILE A 128 -22.15 -28.52 -32.52
C ILE A 128 -21.81 -29.15 -31.15
N CYS A 129 -22.60 -28.83 -30.10
CA CYS A 129 -22.34 -29.30 -28.73
C CYS A 129 -23.61 -29.81 -28.01
N GLU A 130 -23.99 -31.04 -28.31
CA GLU A 130 -25.10 -31.76 -27.66
C GLU A 130 -24.74 -32.31 -26.26
N LYS A 131 -24.25 -31.43 -25.36
CA LYS A 131 -24.16 -31.69 -23.91
C LYS A 131 -24.00 -30.37 -23.14
N SER A 132 -24.70 -30.26 -22.03
CA SER A 132 -25.00 -28.97 -21.40
C SER A 132 -23.75 -28.20 -20.92
N LEU A 133 -23.79 -26.88 -21.15
CA LEU A 133 -22.69 -25.94 -20.88
C LEU A 133 -22.19 -26.01 -19.42
N ALA A 134 -23.07 -26.30 -18.46
CA ALA A 134 -22.73 -26.30 -17.03
C ALA A 134 -21.63 -27.30 -16.64
N ASP A 135 -21.65 -28.53 -17.17
CA ASP A 135 -20.65 -29.55 -16.78
C ASP A 135 -19.27 -29.28 -17.42
N LYS A 136 -19.27 -28.84 -18.69
CA LYS A 136 -18.05 -28.37 -19.36
C LYS A 136 -17.44 -27.17 -18.63
N VAL A 137 -18.26 -26.20 -18.19
CA VAL A 137 -17.78 -25.01 -17.45
C VAL A 137 -17.26 -25.37 -16.05
N GLU A 138 -17.86 -26.30 -15.30
CA GLU A 138 -17.30 -26.71 -14.00
C GLU A 138 -15.96 -27.45 -14.16
N LYS A 139 -15.81 -28.29 -15.20
CA LYS A 139 -14.53 -28.97 -15.53
C LYS A 139 -13.46 -27.99 -16.03
N GLY A 140 -13.84 -27.02 -16.86
CA GLY A 140 -12.97 -25.94 -17.34
C GLY A 140 -12.49 -25.05 -16.20
N CYS A 141 -13.39 -24.58 -15.34
CA CYS A 141 -13.07 -23.77 -14.17
C CYS A 141 -12.12 -24.50 -13.20
N LEU A 142 -12.27 -25.82 -13.02
CA LEU A 142 -11.36 -26.60 -12.18
C LEU A 142 -9.95 -26.76 -12.79
N ARG A 143 -9.85 -26.87 -14.12
CA ARG A 143 -8.57 -26.77 -14.84
C ARG A 143 -7.96 -25.36 -14.75
N CYS A 144 -8.76 -24.31 -14.88
CA CYS A 144 -8.29 -22.94 -14.65
C CYS A 144 -7.78 -22.73 -13.22
N ALA A 145 -8.40 -23.34 -12.20
CA ALA A 145 -7.90 -23.32 -10.83
C ALA A 145 -6.56 -24.05 -10.65
N GLN A 146 -6.34 -25.19 -11.33
CA GLN A 146 -5.02 -25.85 -11.36
C GLN A 146 -3.98 -24.99 -12.09
N ASN A 147 -4.34 -24.40 -13.23
CA ASN A 147 -3.45 -23.50 -13.98
C ASN A 147 -3.13 -22.23 -13.20
N LEU A 148 -4.07 -21.67 -12.43
CA LEU A 148 -3.83 -20.56 -11.50
C LEU A 148 -2.82 -20.93 -10.39
N GLY A 149 -2.82 -22.19 -9.94
CA GLY A 149 -1.75 -22.74 -9.09
C GLY A 149 -0.37 -22.70 -9.76
N GLY A 150 -0.31 -22.90 -11.08
CA GLY A 150 0.89 -22.73 -11.91
C GLY A 150 1.23 -21.27 -12.27
N VAL A 151 0.29 -20.33 -12.09
CA VAL A 151 0.49 -18.88 -12.30
C VAL A 151 0.99 -18.18 -11.03
N ALA A 152 0.81 -18.76 -9.84
CA ALA A 152 1.33 -18.19 -8.60
C ALA A 152 2.86 -17.93 -8.62
N PRO A 153 3.73 -18.83 -9.16
CA PRO A 153 5.15 -18.52 -9.38
C PRO A 153 5.37 -17.39 -10.38
N GLY A 154 4.58 -17.34 -11.46
CA GLY A 154 4.69 -16.31 -12.50
C GLY A 154 4.35 -14.91 -11.99
N TRP A 155 3.31 -14.77 -11.16
CA TRP A 155 2.98 -13.50 -10.52
C TRP A 155 4.01 -13.09 -9.46
N GLY A 156 4.57 -14.06 -8.72
CA GLY A 156 5.71 -13.84 -7.82
C GLY A 156 6.96 -13.33 -8.54
N LEU A 157 7.29 -13.89 -9.70
CA LEU A 157 8.40 -13.44 -10.55
C LEU A 157 8.14 -12.05 -11.14
N LEU A 158 6.98 -11.81 -11.75
CA LEU A 158 6.64 -10.52 -12.36
C LEU A 158 6.57 -9.38 -11.33
N SER A 159 5.96 -9.62 -10.16
CA SER A 159 5.96 -8.64 -9.06
C SER A 159 7.37 -8.44 -8.49
N GLY A 160 8.18 -9.49 -8.38
CA GLY A 160 9.58 -9.39 -7.96
C GLY A 160 10.43 -8.52 -8.90
N PHE A 161 10.41 -8.80 -10.20
CA PHE A 161 11.15 -8.00 -11.20
C PHE A 161 10.65 -6.56 -11.29
N GLY A 162 9.34 -6.33 -11.20
CA GLY A 162 8.77 -4.99 -11.14
C GLY A 162 9.21 -4.22 -9.89
N TYR A 163 9.22 -4.87 -8.72
CA TYR A 163 9.64 -4.25 -7.46
C TYR A 163 11.15 -3.98 -7.40
N VAL A 164 11.98 -4.88 -7.95
CA VAL A 164 13.44 -4.69 -8.04
C VAL A 164 13.79 -3.52 -8.96
N THR A 165 13.20 -3.45 -10.16
CA THR A 165 13.47 -2.33 -11.08
C THR A 165 12.92 -0.99 -10.54
N TRP A 166 11.74 -0.99 -9.90
CA TRP A 166 11.18 0.20 -9.25
C TRP A 166 12.02 0.69 -8.06
N SER A 167 12.53 -0.21 -7.22
CA SER A 167 13.39 0.16 -6.08
C SER A 167 14.79 0.60 -6.51
N GLN A 168 15.34 0.07 -7.61
CA GLN A 168 16.55 0.60 -8.26
C GLN A 168 16.31 2.00 -8.82
N TYR A 169 15.18 2.25 -9.48
CA TYR A 169 14.82 3.57 -10.01
C TYR A 169 14.64 4.63 -8.89
N ILE A 170 13.91 4.30 -7.83
CA ILE A 170 13.71 5.21 -6.68
C ILE A 170 15.02 5.47 -5.92
N SER A 171 15.87 4.46 -5.71
CA SER A 171 17.17 4.67 -5.07
C SER A 171 18.12 5.50 -5.93
N GLY A 172 18.06 5.39 -7.26
CA GLY A 172 18.76 6.30 -8.19
C GLY A 172 18.29 7.76 -8.06
N ILE A 173 16.98 8.01 -8.05
CA ILE A 173 16.42 9.36 -7.83
C ILE A 173 16.82 9.91 -6.46
N ALA A 174 16.69 9.10 -5.41
CA ALA A 174 17.05 9.50 -4.04
C ALA A 174 18.55 9.80 -3.92
N ALA A 175 19.42 9.02 -4.58
CA ALA A 175 20.85 9.26 -4.62
C ALA A 175 21.19 10.59 -5.33
N LYS A 176 20.54 10.89 -6.47
CA LYS A 176 20.72 12.17 -7.17
C LYS A 176 20.25 13.35 -6.32
N ALA A 177 19.02 13.32 -5.81
CA ALA A 177 18.48 14.39 -4.95
C ALA A 177 19.32 14.60 -3.67
N ALA A 178 19.90 13.53 -3.12
CA ALA A 178 20.80 13.61 -1.97
C ALA A 178 22.20 14.15 -2.33
N ALA A 179 22.67 13.95 -3.56
CA ALA A 179 23.87 14.60 -4.09
C ALA A 179 23.61 16.10 -4.32
N ASP A 180 22.51 16.47 -4.96
CA ASP A 180 22.11 17.87 -5.20
C ASP A 180 21.94 18.66 -3.88
N ALA A 181 21.35 18.02 -2.86
CA ALA A 181 21.22 18.61 -1.53
C ALA A 181 22.57 18.70 -0.79
N GLY A 182 23.41 17.66 -0.87
CA GLY A 182 24.77 17.65 -0.33
C GLY A 182 25.64 18.75 -0.96
N LEU A 183 25.54 18.92 -2.28
CA LEU A 183 26.19 19.99 -3.06
C LEU A 183 25.77 21.37 -2.53
N LYS A 184 24.47 21.65 -2.47
CA LYS A 184 23.94 22.95 -2.05
C LYS A 184 24.27 23.29 -0.59
N ALA A 185 24.26 22.31 0.31
CA ALA A 185 24.64 22.50 1.71
C ALA A 185 26.15 22.68 1.89
N GLY A 186 26.95 21.81 1.26
CA GLY A 186 28.41 21.83 1.32
C GLY A 186 29.00 23.12 0.78
N VAL A 187 28.55 23.59 -0.39
CA VAL A 187 29.05 24.85 -0.96
C VAL A 187 28.66 26.02 -0.07
N LYS A 188 27.42 26.10 0.43
CA LYS A 188 27.00 27.19 1.33
C LYS A 188 27.91 27.29 2.57
N VAL A 189 28.22 26.18 3.23
CA VAL A 189 29.07 26.17 4.43
C VAL A 189 30.54 26.40 4.08
N GLY A 190 31.06 25.69 3.08
CA GLY A 190 32.47 25.76 2.69
C GLY A 190 32.86 27.10 2.06
N LEU A 191 31.94 27.82 1.46
CA LEU A 191 32.18 29.16 0.90
C LEU A 191 32.28 30.22 2.01
N VAL A 192 31.39 30.16 3.01
CA VAL A 192 31.50 30.97 4.24
C VAL A 192 32.81 30.67 4.98
N ASN A 193 33.16 29.38 5.10
CA ASN A 193 34.40 28.97 5.74
C ASN A 193 35.67 29.33 4.93
N ALA A 194 35.63 29.24 3.60
CA ALA A 194 36.73 29.69 2.74
C ALA A 194 36.99 31.20 2.92
N VAL A 195 35.94 32.03 2.93
CA VAL A 195 36.06 33.47 3.21
C VAL A 195 36.61 33.71 4.62
N LYS A 196 36.05 33.06 5.64
CA LYS A 196 36.53 33.13 7.04
C LYS A 196 38.01 32.79 7.17
N ILE A 197 38.50 31.79 6.44
CA ILE A 197 39.90 31.37 6.38
C ILE A 197 40.77 32.43 5.69
N VAL A 198 40.36 32.93 4.52
CA VAL A 198 41.09 33.97 3.79
C VAL A 198 41.18 35.26 4.62
N THR A 199 40.07 35.72 5.22
CA THR A 199 40.08 36.91 6.09
C THR A 199 41.00 36.74 7.31
N LYS A 200 41.00 35.57 7.96
CA LYS A 200 41.96 35.23 9.03
C LYS A 200 43.42 35.22 8.57
N THR A 201 43.67 34.95 7.28
CA THR A 201 45.02 34.87 6.70
C THR A 201 45.51 36.23 6.20
N LEU A 202 44.60 37.13 5.84
CA LEU A 202 44.91 38.50 5.44
C LEU A 202 45.24 39.41 6.64
N ASP A 203 44.70 39.13 7.83
CA ASP A 203 44.97 39.86 9.09
C ASP A 203 44.88 41.39 8.97
N GLY A 204 43.87 41.86 8.22
CA GLY A 204 43.63 43.28 7.91
C GLY A 204 44.34 43.84 6.66
N PHE A 205 45.29 43.10 6.06
CA PHE A 205 45.99 43.52 4.84
C PHE A 205 45.21 43.18 3.56
N GLY A 206 44.33 44.10 3.17
CA GLY A 206 43.55 44.03 1.93
C GLY A 206 42.07 43.76 2.15
N GLU A 207 41.25 44.01 1.12
CA GLU A 207 39.80 43.91 1.22
C GLU A 207 39.25 42.56 0.73
N VAL A 208 38.09 42.19 1.27
CA VAL A 208 37.31 41.02 0.86
C VAL A 208 36.23 41.49 -0.12
N PRO A 209 36.09 40.90 -1.33
CA PRO A 209 35.05 41.29 -2.26
C PRO A 209 33.65 40.90 -1.75
N THR A 210 32.70 41.84 -1.80
CA THR A 210 31.28 41.64 -1.49
C THR A 210 30.57 40.87 -2.60
N MET A 211 30.88 39.58 -2.71
CA MET A 211 30.40 38.70 -3.78
C MET A 211 29.05 38.05 -3.46
N ASP A 212 28.21 37.84 -4.48
CA ASP A 212 26.95 37.08 -4.33
C ASP A 212 27.23 35.58 -4.27
N TRP A 213 27.52 35.12 -3.05
CA TRP A 213 27.81 33.73 -2.70
C TRP A 213 26.76 32.72 -3.18
N ALA A 214 25.51 33.13 -3.45
CA ALA A 214 24.48 32.24 -3.96
C ALA A 214 24.62 31.97 -5.47
N LYS A 215 25.10 32.95 -6.26
CA LYS A 215 25.33 32.77 -7.70
C LYS A 215 26.49 31.82 -8.00
N LEU A 216 27.51 31.78 -7.14
CA LEU A 216 28.68 30.89 -7.31
C LEU A 216 28.31 29.39 -7.34
N ILE A 217 27.21 29.01 -6.70
CA ILE A 217 26.66 27.64 -6.72
C ILE A 217 26.25 27.21 -8.14
N ALA A 218 25.94 28.15 -9.04
CA ALA A 218 25.52 27.88 -10.41
C ALA A 218 26.66 27.85 -11.45
N PHE A 219 27.88 28.24 -11.07
CA PHE A 219 29.04 28.35 -11.98
C PHE A 219 30.18 27.38 -11.70
N GLY A 220 30.25 26.78 -10.50
CA GLY A 220 31.31 25.84 -10.15
C GLY A 220 30.96 24.40 -10.52
N ASP A 221 31.81 23.74 -11.30
CA ASP A 221 31.77 22.28 -11.43
C ASP A 221 32.29 21.63 -10.14
N PHE A 222 31.49 20.74 -9.57
CA PHE A 222 31.80 19.98 -8.36
C PHE A 222 31.62 18.47 -8.60
N SER A 223 32.02 17.99 -9.79
CA SER A 223 31.90 16.58 -10.23
C SER A 223 32.43 15.58 -9.21
N ASP A 224 33.57 15.92 -8.61
CA ASP A 224 34.33 15.06 -7.70
C ASP A 224 33.85 15.21 -6.23
N GLY A 225 32.76 15.95 -6.03
CA GLY A 225 32.17 16.25 -4.73
C GLY A 225 32.65 17.57 -4.12
N VAL A 226 31.91 18.04 -3.11
CA VAL A 226 32.23 19.32 -2.44
C VAL A 226 33.27 19.12 -1.35
N THR A 227 34.48 19.55 -1.65
CA THR A 227 35.56 19.74 -0.67
C THR A 227 35.92 21.22 -0.60
N LEU A 228 36.53 21.66 0.52
CA LEU A 228 37.04 23.03 0.64
C LEU A 228 38.10 23.33 -0.45
N HIS A 229 38.86 22.32 -0.89
CA HIS A 229 39.79 22.43 -2.01
C HIS A 229 39.09 22.73 -3.34
N ALA A 230 38.02 22.00 -3.66
CA ALA A 230 37.23 22.26 -4.88
C ALA A 230 36.61 23.67 -4.85
N ILE A 231 36.20 24.15 -3.67
CA ILE A 231 35.71 25.52 -3.48
C ILE A 231 36.83 26.55 -3.75
N PHE A 232 38.02 26.39 -3.16
CA PHE A 232 39.15 27.28 -3.46
C PHE A 232 39.58 27.24 -4.94
N LYS A 233 39.60 26.06 -5.57
CA LYS A 233 39.92 25.89 -6.99
C LYS A 233 38.90 26.60 -7.89
N ASN A 234 37.60 26.49 -7.60
CA ASN A 234 36.55 27.18 -8.35
C ASN A 234 36.53 28.69 -8.10
N LEU A 235 36.89 29.15 -6.90
CA LEU A 235 37.13 30.59 -6.63
C LEU A 235 38.31 31.10 -7.44
N ASN A 236 39.46 30.42 -7.40
CA ASN A 236 40.66 30.79 -8.17
C ASN A 236 40.38 30.87 -9.68
N ASN A 237 39.72 29.85 -10.23
CA ASN A 237 39.34 29.82 -11.65
C ASN A 237 38.46 30.99 -12.08
N MET A 238 37.63 31.53 -11.17
CA MET A 238 36.77 32.68 -11.43
C MET A 238 37.46 34.03 -11.16
N MET A 239 38.47 34.05 -10.28
CA MET A 239 39.18 35.26 -9.88
C MET A 239 40.34 35.62 -10.82
N ASN A 240 40.90 34.62 -11.51
CA ASN A 240 41.83 34.75 -12.63
C ASN A 240 41.43 35.93 -13.55
N CYS A 241 42.38 36.82 -13.81
CA CYS A 241 42.27 38.06 -14.59
C CYS A 241 41.31 39.14 -14.04
N TYR A 242 40.40 38.82 -13.12
CA TYR A 242 39.40 39.77 -12.60
C TYR A 242 39.78 40.44 -11.26
N LEU A 243 40.41 39.70 -10.34
CA LEU A 243 40.80 40.24 -9.02
C LEU A 243 42.31 40.40 -8.82
N ASP A 244 43.13 39.96 -9.78
CA ASP A 244 44.59 39.90 -9.67
C ASP A 244 45.29 41.28 -9.71
N SER A 245 44.53 42.34 -10.00
CA SER A 245 45.02 43.72 -9.97
C SER A 245 44.11 44.63 -9.13
N GLY A 246 44.70 45.68 -8.55
CA GLY A 246 43.97 46.63 -7.71
C GLY A 246 43.55 46.07 -6.34
N LYS A 247 42.37 46.49 -5.88
CA LYS A 247 41.92 46.45 -4.46
C LYS A 247 41.85 45.05 -3.83
N TYR A 248 41.65 44.02 -4.65
CA TYR A 248 41.42 42.63 -4.22
C TYR A 248 42.58 41.67 -4.54
N SER A 249 43.71 42.20 -5.03
CA SER A 249 44.91 41.42 -5.41
C SER A 249 45.46 40.55 -4.27
N GLN A 250 45.49 41.08 -3.04
CA GLN A 250 45.86 40.32 -1.83
C GLN A 250 44.92 39.11 -1.62
N PHE A 251 43.61 39.32 -1.77
CA PHE A 251 42.60 38.26 -1.62
C PHE A 251 42.76 37.18 -2.69
N SER A 252 42.93 37.56 -3.97
CA SER A 252 43.18 36.62 -5.07
C SER A 252 44.43 35.78 -4.81
N THR A 253 45.53 36.43 -4.40
CA THR A 253 46.82 35.78 -4.07
C THR A 253 46.69 34.74 -2.96
N VAL A 254 45.86 34.98 -1.93
CA VAL A 254 45.63 34.01 -0.85
C VAL A 254 44.73 32.86 -1.31
N VAL A 255 43.68 33.15 -2.10
CA VAL A 255 42.83 32.11 -2.72
C VAL A 255 43.65 31.20 -3.64
N GLN A 256 44.55 31.75 -4.44
CA GLN A 256 45.45 30.98 -5.31
C GLN A 256 46.34 30.02 -4.51
N LYS A 257 47.02 30.51 -3.45
CA LYS A 257 47.85 29.69 -2.58
C LYS A 257 47.08 28.51 -1.95
N PHE A 258 45.80 28.72 -1.64
CA PHE A 258 44.91 27.67 -1.12
C PHE A 258 44.37 26.73 -2.21
N ALA A 259 44.14 27.22 -3.43
CA ALA A 259 43.80 26.40 -4.58
C ALA A 259 44.96 25.49 -5.01
N GLU A 260 46.20 25.96 -4.92
CA GLU A 260 47.41 25.22 -5.31
C GLU A 260 47.92 24.28 -4.21
N ASN A 261 47.88 24.69 -2.93
CA ASN A 261 48.46 23.93 -1.83
C ASN A 261 47.45 23.68 -0.69
N PRO A 262 46.67 22.59 -0.74
CA PRO A 262 45.67 22.24 0.29
C PRO A 262 46.23 22.12 1.71
N ARG A 263 47.52 21.76 1.87
CA ARG A 263 48.16 21.58 3.18
C ARG A 263 48.27 22.88 3.97
N SER A 264 48.31 24.03 3.29
CA SER A 264 48.50 25.34 3.91
C SER A 264 47.32 25.77 4.79
N TYR A 265 46.09 25.32 4.50
CA TYR A 265 44.91 25.58 5.32
C TYR A 265 44.37 24.33 6.06
N ALA A 266 44.62 23.11 5.54
CA ALA A 266 43.97 21.90 6.05
C ALA A 266 44.32 21.55 7.51
N THR A 267 45.53 21.87 7.98
CA THR A 267 45.94 21.73 9.38
C THR A 267 45.43 22.87 10.27
N PRO A 268 45.73 24.17 10.02
CA PRO A 268 45.32 25.27 10.90
C PRO A 268 43.80 25.50 10.94
N TYR A 269 43.06 25.09 9.91
CA TYR A 269 41.60 25.26 9.80
C TYR A 269 40.88 23.93 9.63
N SER A 270 41.38 22.88 10.28
CA SER A 270 40.79 21.54 10.29
C SER A 270 39.33 21.52 10.77
N THR A 271 38.98 22.37 11.73
CA THR A 271 37.59 22.66 12.15
C THR A 271 36.72 23.06 10.97
N GLU A 272 37.07 24.16 10.29
CA GLU A 272 36.35 24.68 9.14
C GLU A 272 36.25 23.67 7.97
N VAL A 273 37.27 22.81 7.79
CA VAL A 273 37.23 21.70 6.80
C VAL A 273 36.22 20.61 7.20
N THR A 274 36.20 20.20 8.47
CA THR A 274 35.25 19.17 8.96
C THR A 274 33.80 19.66 8.98
N GLU A 275 33.56 20.96 9.17
CA GLU A 275 32.22 21.56 9.04
C GLU A 275 31.64 21.39 7.63
N VAL A 276 32.48 21.47 6.57
CA VAL A 276 32.04 21.24 5.18
C VAL A 276 31.68 19.78 4.93
N THR A 277 32.58 18.86 5.30
CA THR A 277 32.35 17.42 5.06
C THR A 277 31.14 16.92 5.86
N LYS A 278 30.94 17.44 7.08
CA LYS A 278 29.74 17.21 7.87
C LYS A 278 28.49 17.81 7.22
N ALA A 279 28.51 19.05 6.74
CA ALA A 279 27.35 19.67 6.08
C ALA A 279 26.90 18.90 4.82
N VAL A 280 27.84 18.36 4.04
CA VAL A 280 27.55 17.46 2.91
C VAL A 280 26.92 16.15 3.40
N ALA A 281 27.48 15.52 4.44
CA ALA A 281 27.00 14.26 4.98
C ALA A 281 25.61 14.37 5.64
N ASP A 282 25.38 15.38 6.47
CA ASP A 282 24.12 15.64 7.16
C ASP A 282 22.99 15.97 6.15
N ALA A 283 23.29 16.73 5.09
CA ALA A 283 22.33 16.99 4.02
C ALA A 283 22.01 15.73 3.19
N LYS A 284 23.03 14.95 2.80
CA LYS A 284 22.87 13.71 2.03
C LYS A 284 22.07 12.67 2.81
N THR A 285 22.39 12.45 4.09
CA THR A 285 21.64 11.55 4.99
C THR A 285 20.23 12.08 5.28
N GLY A 286 20.04 13.40 5.44
CA GLY A 286 18.74 14.03 5.62
C GLY A 286 17.77 13.89 4.44
N VAL A 287 18.28 13.69 3.20
CA VAL A 287 17.45 13.33 2.04
C VAL A 287 17.21 11.82 1.95
N LEU A 288 18.26 11.01 2.11
CA LEU A 288 18.16 9.54 2.03
C LEU A 288 17.22 8.96 3.10
N THR A 289 17.24 9.48 4.32
CA THR A 289 16.32 9.09 5.41
C THR A 289 14.87 9.41 5.08
N LYS A 290 14.58 10.60 4.52
CA LYS A 290 13.23 10.97 4.08
C LYS A 290 12.73 10.04 2.96
N ALA A 291 13.58 9.73 1.98
CA ALA A 291 13.26 8.80 0.90
C ALA A 291 13.03 7.36 1.42
N GLY A 292 13.87 6.89 2.35
CA GLY A 292 13.71 5.58 3.00
C GLY A 292 12.40 5.48 3.79
N ASN A 293 12.06 6.50 4.58
CA ASN A 293 10.83 6.56 5.36
C ASN A 293 9.58 6.55 4.46
N ALA A 294 9.58 7.34 3.38
CA ALA A 294 8.50 7.35 2.40
C ALA A 294 8.34 5.98 1.71
N THR A 295 9.44 5.36 1.29
CA THR A 295 9.44 4.03 0.64
C THR A 295 8.94 2.95 1.60
N SER A 296 9.32 3.01 2.87
CA SER A 296 8.90 2.07 3.92
C SER A 296 7.41 2.19 4.26
N SER A 297 6.87 3.42 4.23
CA SER A 297 5.43 3.68 4.38
C SER A 297 4.65 3.06 3.20
N LEU A 298 5.11 3.29 1.96
CA LEU A 298 4.50 2.72 0.76
C LEU A 298 4.56 1.17 0.75
N SER A 299 5.70 0.56 1.09
CA SER A 299 5.81 -0.90 1.15
C SER A 299 4.90 -1.51 2.22
N THR A 300 4.69 -0.81 3.34
CA THR A 300 3.75 -1.22 4.40
C THR A 300 2.30 -1.19 3.87
N GLY A 301 1.90 -0.11 3.18
CA GLY A 301 0.58 0.00 2.55
C GLY A 301 0.32 -1.05 1.48
N ILE A 302 1.30 -1.32 0.62
CA ILE A 302 1.25 -2.39 -0.40
C ILE A 302 1.09 -3.76 0.27
N THR A 303 1.87 -4.04 1.33
CA THR A 303 1.78 -5.32 2.07
C THR A 303 0.40 -5.51 2.71
N ALA A 304 -0.14 -4.47 3.34
CA ALA A 304 -1.49 -4.50 3.91
C ALA A 304 -2.58 -4.73 2.85
N SER A 305 -2.45 -4.11 1.67
CA SER A 305 -3.35 -4.31 0.53
C SER A 305 -3.33 -5.75 0.02
N ILE A 306 -2.14 -6.35 -0.15
CA ILE A 306 -1.98 -7.75 -0.56
C ILE A 306 -2.63 -8.69 0.47
N ILE A 307 -2.43 -8.47 1.77
CA ILE A 307 -3.06 -9.27 2.83
C ILE A 307 -4.59 -9.17 2.76
N ALA A 308 -5.16 -7.97 2.57
CA ALA A 308 -6.60 -7.79 2.42
C ALA A 308 -7.18 -8.53 1.20
N ILE A 309 -6.49 -8.48 0.05
CA ILE A 309 -6.89 -9.21 -1.16
C ILE A 309 -6.88 -10.73 -0.91
N VAL A 310 -5.83 -11.27 -0.28
CA VAL A 310 -5.73 -12.70 0.06
C VAL A 310 -6.87 -13.14 0.98
N VAL A 311 -7.23 -12.33 2.00
CA VAL A 311 -8.36 -12.62 2.90
C VAL A 311 -9.69 -12.66 2.13
N ILE A 312 -9.94 -11.70 1.23
CA ILE A 312 -11.15 -11.67 0.39
C ILE A 312 -11.23 -12.92 -0.51
N VAL A 313 -10.11 -13.32 -1.13
CA VAL A 313 -10.05 -14.54 -1.98
C VAL A 313 -10.32 -15.80 -1.15
N LEU A 314 -9.76 -15.92 0.06
CA LEU A 314 -10.03 -17.05 0.97
C LEU A 314 -11.51 -17.14 1.36
N ILE A 315 -12.15 -16.00 1.68
CA ILE A 315 -13.60 -15.95 1.98
C ILE A 315 -14.42 -16.40 0.77
N MET A 316 -14.11 -15.92 -0.44
CA MET A 316 -14.76 -16.36 -1.67
C MET A 316 -14.62 -17.86 -1.92
N VAL A 317 -13.44 -18.44 -1.70
CA VAL A 317 -13.19 -19.88 -1.84
C VAL A 317 -13.99 -20.69 -0.82
N ILE A 318 -14.05 -20.27 0.45
CA ILE A 318 -14.85 -20.93 1.48
C ILE A 318 -16.34 -20.93 1.11
N ILE A 319 -16.89 -19.78 0.70
CA ILE A 319 -18.29 -19.65 0.27
C ILE A 319 -18.56 -20.54 -0.94
N TYR A 320 -17.68 -20.53 -1.95
CA TYR A 320 -17.77 -21.39 -3.13
C TYR A 320 -17.81 -22.88 -2.76
N LEU A 321 -16.92 -23.35 -1.87
CA LEU A 321 -16.88 -24.74 -1.42
C LEU A 321 -18.15 -25.15 -0.68
N VAL A 322 -18.68 -24.30 0.21
CA VAL A 322 -19.95 -24.54 0.92
C VAL A 322 -21.13 -24.62 -0.05
N LEU A 323 -21.21 -23.71 -1.03
CA LEU A 323 -22.26 -23.72 -2.05
C LEU A 323 -22.16 -24.97 -2.95
N ARG A 324 -20.95 -25.35 -3.36
CA ARG A 324 -20.70 -26.55 -4.18
C ARG A 324 -21.06 -27.83 -3.44
N TYR A 325 -20.73 -27.93 -2.15
CA TYR A 325 -21.13 -29.04 -1.29
C TYR A 325 -22.65 -29.14 -1.14
N ARG A 326 -23.34 -28.01 -0.89
CA ARG A 326 -24.81 -27.94 -0.85
C ARG A 326 -25.45 -28.38 -2.18
N ARG A 327 -24.91 -27.95 -3.33
CA ARG A 327 -25.36 -28.39 -4.67
C ARG A 327 -25.21 -29.91 -4.84
N LYS A 328 -24.03 -30.49 -4.56
CA LYS A 328 -23.81 -31.95 -4.66
C LYS A 328 -24.73 -32.75 -3.73
N LYS A 329 -24.99 -32.28 -2.49
CA LYS A 329 -25.93 -32.94 -1.57
C LYS A 329 -27.38 -32.89 -2.08
N LYS A 330 -27.81 -31.79 -2.71
CA LYS A 330 -29.15 -31.67 -3.34
C LYS A 330 -29.31 -32.62 -4.53
N MET A 331 -28.29 -32.76 -5.37
CA MET A 331 -28.33 -33.69 -6.52
C MET A 331 -28.34 -35.16 -6.10
N LYS A 332 -27.54 -35.54 -5.08
CA LYS A 332 -27.60 -36.91 -4.51
C LYS A 332 -29.00 -37.26 -3.99
N LYS A 333 -29.65 -36.35 -3.25
CA LYS A 333 -31.05 -36.56 -2.80
C LYS A 333 -32.02 -36.74 -3.97
N LYS A 334 -31.94 -35.90 -5.02
CA LYS A 334 -32.81 -36.05 -6.21
C LYS A 334 -32.67 -37.44 -6.85
N LEU A 335 -31.44 -37.94 -7.00
CA LEU A 335 -31.18 -39.27 -7.56
C LEU A 335 -31.78 -40.42 -6.73
N GLN A 336 -31.90 -40.26 -5.41
CA GLN A 336 -32.57 -41.24 -4.55
C GLN A 336 -34.09 -41.20 -4.70
N TYR A 337 -34.69 -40.02 -4.80
CA TYR A 337 -36.14 -39.88 -5.01
C TYR A 337 -36.61 -40.36 -6.39
N ILE A 338 -35.79 -40.24 -7.44
CA ILE A 338 -36.14 -40.75 -8.78
C ILE A 338 -36.22 -42.28 -8.76
N LYS A 339 -35.24 -42.97 -8.17
CA LYS A 339 -35.24 -44.44 -8.06
C LYS A 339 -36.47 -44.98 -7.31
N LEU A 340 -36.88 -44.30 -6.23
CA LEU A 340 -38.08 -44.63 -5.44
C LEU A 340 -39.42 -44.26 -6.15
N LEU A 341 -39.37 -43.90 -7.43
CA LEU A 341 -40.53 -43.65 -8.30
C LEU A 341 -40.46 -44.50 -9.60
N GLU A 342 -39.43 -45.34 -9.74
CA GLU A 342 -39.24 -46.30 -10.83
C GLU A 342 -39.39 -47.76 -10.33
N GLU A 343 -39.61 -47.95 -9.03
CA GLU A 343 -39.94 -49.20 -8.32
C GLU A 343 -41.41 -49.19 -7.87
#